data_AF-X1I4T0-F1
#
_entry.id   AF-X1I4T0-F1
#
_cell.length_a   1.000
_cell.length_b   1.000
_cell.length_c   1.000
_cell.angle_alpha   90.00
_cell.angle_beta   90.00
_cell.angle_gamma   90.00
#
_symmetry.space_group_name_H-M   'P 1'
#
loop_
_entity.id
_entity.type
_entity.pdbx_description
1 polymer ?
#
loop_
_entity_poly.entity_id
_entity_poly.type
_entity_poly.pdbx_seq_one_letter_code
_entity_poly.pdbx_strand_id
1 'polypeptide(L)'
;MKDILIDISGKLDNSYIAAIKEIKKIADSLKISFFIIGALARDIIMEYFYEIKAPRMTMDIDLGIKISRWKQFDKLINTLESLES
;
A
#
# COMPACT_ATOMS: atom_id res chain seq x y z
N MET A 1 -3.61 -22.09 11.86
CA MET A 1 -3.54 -20.61 11.72
C MET A 1 -4.93 -20.08 12.00
N LYS A 2 -5.10 -19.07 12.86
CA LYS A 2 -6.38 -18.34 12.90
C LYS A 2 -6.39 -17.42 11.68
N ASP A 3 -7.45 -17.47 10.88
CA ASP A 3 -7.65 -16.51 9.80
C ASP A 3 -7.90 -15.13 10.41
N ILE A 4 -6.96 -14.21 10.19
CA ILE A 4 -7.05 -12.80 10.59
C ILE A 4 -7.65 -11.95 9.46
N LEU A 5 -8.60 -12.52 8.71
CA LEU A 5 -9.31 -11.81 7.66
C LEU A 5 -10.22 -10.77 8.32
N ILE A 6 -9.80 -9.50 8.24
CA ILE A 6 -10.50 -8.37 8.84
C ILE A 6 -11.12 -7.55 7.72
N ASP A 7 -12.41 -7.27 7.83
CA ASP A 7 -13.08 -6.37 6.91
C ASP A 7 -12.80 -4.91 7.28
N ILE A 8 -12.11 -4.24 6.36
CA ILE A 8 -11.78 -2.82 6.42
C ILE A 8 -12.45 -2.02 5.28
N SER A 9 -13.41 -2.63 4.59
CA SER A 9 -14.16 -2.00 3.49
C SER A 9 -14.84 -0.73 3.98
N GLY A 10 -14.66 0.36 3.23
CA GLY A 10 -15.25 1.67 3.57
C GLY A 10 -14.63 2.38 4.78
N LYS A 11 -13.58 1.82 5.40
CA LYS A 11 -12.93 2.45 6.56
C LYS A 11 -11.74 3.32 6.20
N LEU A 12 -11.05 3.01 5.10
CA LEU A 12 -9.89 3.74 4.61
C LEU A 12 -10.29 5.00 3.85
N ASP A 13 -9.50 6.07 4.02
CA ASP A 13 -9.65 7.30 3.26
C ASP A 13 -9.51 7.05 1.75
N ASN A 14 -10.35 7.72 0.95
CA ASN A 14 -10.39 7.55 -0.50
C ASN A 14 -9.07 7.91 -1.20
N SER A 15 -8.27 8.81 -0.64
CA SER A 15 -6.95 9.17 -1.16
C SER A 15 -5.98 7.99 -1.11
N TYR A 16 -5.93 7.25 0.00
CA TYR A 16 -5.14 6.01 0.09
C TYR A 16 -5.62 4.97 -0.91
N ILE A 17 -6.94 4.78 -1.00
CA ILE A 17 -7.52 3.81 -1.94
C ILE A 17 -7.18 4.16 -3.38
N ALA A 18 -7.26 5.43 -3.77
CA ALA A 18 -6.91 5.89 -5.11
C ALA A 18 -5.42 5.61 -5.43
N ALA A 19 -4.51 6.01 -4.53
CA ALA A 19 -3.08 5.78 -4.70
C ALA A 19 -2.73 4.29 -4.78
N ILE A 20 -3.26 3.47 -3.86
CA ILE A 20 -3.01 2.03 -3.84
C ILE A 20 -3.54 1.35 -5.10
N LYS A 21 -4.68 1.80 -5.65
CA LYS A 21 -5.24 1.25 -6.90
C LYS A 21 -4.34 1.52 -8.10
N GLU A 22 -3.79 2.72 -8.24
CA GLU A 22 -2.86 3.02 -9.35
C GLU A 22 -1.55 2.23 -9.20
N ILE A 23 -0.99 2.17 -7.98
CA ILE A 23 0.20 1.35 -7.70
C ILE A 23 -0.09 -0.11 -8.04
N LYS A 24 -1.26 -0.64 -7.64
CA LYS A 24 -1.66 -2.01 -7.91
C LYS A 24 -1.75 -2.30 -9.41
N LYS A 25 -2.39 -1.43 -10.18
CA LYS A 25 -2.52 -1.58 -11.62
C LYS A 25 -1.15 -1.69 -12.30
N ILE A 26 -0.20 -0.83 -11.93
CA ILE A 26 1.16 -0.88 -12.46
C ILE A 26 1.89 -2.14 -11.99
N ALA A 27 1.88 -2.42 -10.69
CA ALA A 27 2.58 -3.58 -10.11
C ALA A 27 2.07 -4.90 -10.70
N ASP A 28 0.75 -5.05 -10.90
CA ASP A 28 0.14 -6.22 -11.53
C ASP A 28 0.62 -6.38 -12.99
N SER A 29 0.68 -5.29 -13.76
CA SER A 29 1.21 -5.31 -15.14
C SER A 29 2.68 -5.76 -15.22
N LEU A 30 3.45 -5.50 -14.14
CA LEU A 30 4.85 -5.88 -14.00
C LEU A 30 5.05 -7.21 -13.28
N LYS A 31 3.98 -7.87 -12.85
CA LYS A 31 3.98 -9.09 -12.03
C LYS A 31 4.80 -8.93 -10.74
N ILE A 32 4.69 -7.76 -10.10
CA ILE A 32 5.33 -7.45 -8.84
C ILE A 32 4.27 -7.51 -7.74
N SER A 33 4.46 -8.42 -6.78
CA SER A 33 3.65 -8.44 -5.57
C SER A 33 4.16 -7.38 -4.60
N PHE A 34 3.25 -6.71 -3.90
CA PHE A 34 3.59 -5.79 -2.83
C PHE A 34 2.62 -5.93 -1.66
N PHE A 35 3.00 -5.36 -0.52
CA PHE A 35 2.15 -5.22 0.66
C PHE A 35 2.44 -3.89 1.34
N ILE A 36 1.44 -3.37 2.06
CA ILE A 36 1.56 -2.11 2.81
C ILE A 36 2.32 -2.39 4.10
N ILE A 37 3.25 -1.52 4.43
CA ILE A 37 4.01 -1.53 5.68
C ILE A 37 3.92 -0.17 6.37
N GLY A 38 4.73 0.05 7.40
CA GLY A 38 4.89 1.36 8.01
C GLY A 38 3.65 1.85 8.73
N ALA A 39 3.48 3.17 8.77
CA ALA A 39 2.44 3.83 9.56
C ALA A 39 1.03 3.39 9.12
N LEU A 40 0.76 3.34 7.81
CA LEU A 40 -0.56 2.95 7.32
C LEU A 40 -0.95 1.52 7.73
N ALA A 41 -0.01 0.56 7.68
CA ALA A 41 -0.29 -0.80 8.12
C ALA A 41 -0.62 -0.87 9.63
N ARG A 42 0.15 -0.14 10.45
CA ARG A 42 -0.13 0.00 11.89
C ARG A 42 -1.50 0.61 12.12
N ASP A 43 -1.82 1.71 11.45
CA ASP A 43 -3.08 2.43 11.64
C ASP A 43 -4.28 1.54 11.25
N ILE A 44 -4.14 0.73 10.18
CA ILE A 44 -5.17 -0.24 9.80
C ILE A 44 -5.47 -1.23 10.93
N ILE A 45 -4.43 -1.74 11.59
CA ILE A 45 -4.59 -2.71 12.68
C ILE A 45 -5.05 -2.02 13.96
N MET A 46 -4.47 -0.88 14.33
CA MET A 46 -4.78 -0.21 15.58
C MET A 46 -6.16 0.46 15.53
N GLU A 47 -6.45 1.21 14.48
CA GLU A 47 -7.70 1.98 14.40
C GLU A 47 -8.87 1.12 13.97
N TYR A 48 -8.73 0.30 12.92
CA TYR A 48 -9.88 -0.41 12.36
C TYR A 48 -10.16 -1.78 12.98
N PHE A 49 -9.20 -2.33 13.72
CA PHE A 49 -9.37 -3.61 14.42
C PHE A 49 -9.43 -3.45 15.95
N TYR A 50 -8.67 -2.53 16.54
CA TYR A 50 -8.68 -2.29 17.99
C TYR A 50 -9.34 -0.98 18.43
N GLU A 51 -9.81 -0.14 17.50
CA GLU A 51 -10.43 1.17 17.79
C GLU A 51 -9.49 2.15 18.54
N ILE A 52 -8.17 1.94 18.43
CA ILE A 52 -7.15 2.78 19.03
C ILE A 52 -6.62 3.76 17.98
N LYS A 53 -6.99 5.04 18.12
CA LYS A 53 -6.48 6.10 17.23
C LYS A 53 -4.97 6.26 17.34
N ALA A 54 -4.29 6.30 16.20
CA ALA A 54 -2.86 6.53 16.10
C ALA A 54 -2.61 7.93 15.51
N PRO A 55 -1.88 8.83 16.19
CA PRO A 55 -1.57 10.13 15.62
C PRO A 55 -0.71 9.96 14.35
N ARG A 56 -1.12 10.65 13.28
CA ARG A 56 -0.45 10.66 11.97
C ARG A 56 0.19 12.02 11.72
N MET A 57 1.47 12.01 11.35
CA MET A 57 2.22 13.21 10.97
C MET A 57 2.38 13.35 9.45
N THR A 58 2.38 12.24 8.71
CA THR A 58 2.57 12.18 7.26
C THR A 58 1.44 11.38 6.60
N MET A 59 1.15 11.63 5.33
CA MET A 59 0.13 10.89 4.54
C MET A 59 0.75 9.96 3.49
N ASP A 60 2.05 9.70 3.61
CA ASP A 60 2.78 8.76 2.76
C ASP A 60 2.34 7.31 2.98
N ILE A 61 2.67 6.46 2.01
CA ILE A 61 2.38 5.03 1.98
C ILE A 61 3.69 4.28 1.79
N ASP A 62 4.11 3.52 2.79
CA ASP A 62 5.26 2.63 2.69
C ASP A 62 4.85 1.27 2.14
N LEU A 63 5.62 0.75 1.17
CA LEU A 63 5.36 -0.53 0.52
C LEU A 63 6.57 -1.46 0.57
N GLY A 64 6.33 -2.71 0.93
CA GLY A 64 7.25 -3.80 0.68
C GLY A 64 6.96 -4.44 -0.67
N ILE A 65 7.97 -4.58 -1.54
CA ILE A 65 7.81 -5.20 -2.86
C ILE A 65 8.63 -6.48 -2.97
N LYS A 66 8.16 -7.44 -3.76
CA LYS A 66 8.90 -8.66 -4.08
C LYS A 66 9.46 -8.57 -5.50
N ILE A 67 10.78 -8.48 -5.61
CA ILE A 67 11.51 -8.41 -6.87
C ILE A 67 12.56 -9.51 -6.94
N SER A 68 12.84 -9.99 -8.15
CA SER A 68 13.92 -10.94 -8.42
C SER A 68 15.22 -10.26 -8.83
N ARG A 69 15.14 -9.03 -9.37
CA ARG A 69 16.26 -8.24 -9.90
C ARG A 69 15.91 -6.74 -9.82
N TRP A 70 16.93 -5.90 -9.65
CA TRP A 70 16.79 -4.44 -9.57
C TRP A 70 16.09 -3.81 -10.77
N LYS A 71 16.29 -4.35 -11.98
CA LYS A 71 15.56 -3.89 -13.18
C LYS A 71 14.03 -3.87 -13.05
N GLN A 72 13.46 -4.72 -12.19
CA GLN A 72 12.01 -4.70 -11.90
C GLN A 72 11.62 -3.50 -11.04
N PHE A 73 12.46 -3.13 -10.07
CA PHE A 73 12.30 -1.92 -9.27
C PHE A 73 12.39 -0.69 -10.16
N ASP A 74 13.43 -0.58 -10.99
CA ASP A 74 13.62 0.57 -11.89
C ASP A 74 12.40 0.74 -12.81
N LYS A 75 11.89 -0.37 -13.36
CA LYS A 75 10.71 -0.33 -14.23
C LYS A 75 9.46 0.12 -13.47
N LEU A 76 9.28 -0.32 -12.23
CA LEU A 76 8.16 0.12 -11.39
C LEU A 76 8.24 1.62 -11.12
N ILE A 77 9.39 2.12 -10.65
CA ILE A 77 9.58 3.53 -10.32
C ILE A 77 9.43 4.43 -11.55
N ASN A 78 10.10 4.11 -12.66
CA ASN A 78 9.98 4.91 -13.89
C ASN A 78 8.54 4.97 -14.41
N THR A 79 7.77 3.89 -14.25
CA THR A 79 6.35 3.88 -14.68
C THR A 79 5.50 4.75 -13.75
N LEU A 80 5.76 4.71 -12.43
CA LEU A 80 5.05 5.55 -11.46
C LEU A 80 5.36 7.04 -11.68
N GLU A 81 6.62 7.40 -11.87
CA GLU A 81 7.03 8.80 -12.14
C GLU A 81 6.41 9.33 -13.44
N SER A 82 6.24 8.48 -14.45
CA SER A 82 5.59 8.88 -15.71
C SER A 82 4.10 9.23 -15.58
N LEU A 83 3.46 8.89 -14.46
CA LEU A 83 2.07 9.29 -14.18
C LEU A 83 1.96 10.76 -13.73
N GLU A 84 3.06 11.38 -13.30
CA GLU A 84 3.08 12.78 -12.85
C GLU A 84 3.26 13.78 -14.00
N SER A 85 3.42 13.29 -15.24
CA SER A 85 3.63 14.07 -16.48
C SER A 85 2.33 14.28 -17.26
#